data_AF-A0A7K6ETY0-F1
#
_entry.id   AF-A0A7K6ETY0-F1
#
_cell.length_a   1.000
_cell.length_b   1.000
_cell.length_c   1.000
_cell.angle_alpha   90.00
_cell.angle_beta   90.00
_cell.angle_gamma   90.00
#
_symmetry.space_group_name_H-M   'P 1'
#
loop_
_entity.id
_entity.type
_entity.pdbx_description
1 polymer ?
#
loop_
_entity_poly.entity_id
_entity_poly.type
_entity_poly.pdbx_seq_one_letter_code
_entity_poly.pdbx_strand_id
1 'polypeptide(L)'
;PLNAPISCSTSLMRGPLLAAAGGAMGGAGGPLARTIRAKLTAALEPTHLEVRDDSPHHGGPPGAETHFGVLVVSGRFAGLPLLQRHRLVHEALQAELAGPLHALQVIARPPQQWQSDPRAPPAPPCLGDSKRNRRRG
;
A
#
# COMPACT_ATOMS: atom_id res chain seq x y z
N PRO A 1 7.85 -14.76 -69.18
CA PRO A 1 8.90 -15.53 -68.50
C PRO A 1 9.16 -14.96 -67.10
N LEU A 2 8.45 -15.54 -66.13
CA LEU A 2 8.48 -15.25 -64.70
C LEU A 2 9.56 -16.13 -64.05
N ASN A 3 10.49 -15.53 -63.29
CA ASN A 3 11.43 -16.27 -62.42
C ASN A 3 11.98 -15.29 -61.35
N ALA A 4 11.40 -15.23 -60.15
CA ALA A 4 11.83 -15.89 -58.89
C ALA A 4 12.53 -14.87 -57.94
N PRO A 5 12.77 -15.15 -56.64
CA PRO A 5 12.20 -16.12 -55.70
C PRO A 5 11.68 -15.51 -54.38
N ILE A 6 11.02 -16.37 -53.62
CA ILE A 6 10.56 -16.23 -52.23
C ILE A 6 11.77 -16.14 -51.29
N SER A 7 11.76 -15.21 -50.32
CA SER A 7 12.55 -15.36 -49.09
C SER A 7 11.81 -14.75 -47.90
N CYS A 8 11.35 -15.62 -47.01
CA CYS A 8 10.94 -15.31 -45.66
C CYS A 8 12.11 -14.71 -44.89
N SER A 9 11.90 -13.54 -44.28
CA SER A 9 12.73 -13.05 -43.18
C SER A 9 11.88 -12.87 -41.94
N THR A 10 11.80 -13.96 -41.19
CA THR A 10 12.02 -14.03 -39.74
C THR A 10 11.91 -12.71 -38.98
N SER A 11 10.79 -12.63 -38.24
CA SER A 11 10.67 -12.11 -36.87
C SER A 11 11.99 -11.79 -36.19
N LEU A 12 12.11 -10.56 -35.68
CA LEU A 12 12.42 -10.27 -34.27
C LEU A 12 12.79 -8.79 -34.09
N MET A 13 12.53 -8.32 -32.87
CA MET A 13 13.10 -7.13 -32.23
C MET A 13 12.45 -5.78 -32.59
N ARG A 14 11.63 -5.28 -31.66
CA ARG A 14 12.08 -4.27 -30.67
C ARG A 14 10.89 -3.81 -29.84
N GLY A 15 10.69 -4.46 -28.70
CA GLY A 15 10.07 -3.80 -27.57
C GLY A 15 11.07 -2.84 -26.93
N PRO A 16 10.65 -1.61 -26.64
CA PRO A 16 11.04 -0.92 -25.43
C PRO A 16 9.76 -0.66 -24.62
N LEU A 17 9.74 -0.61 -23.29
CA LEU A 17 10.53 0.32 -22.49
C LEU A 17 10.22 0.04 -21.00
N LEU A 18 11.26 0.11 -20.14
CA LEU A 18 11.23 0.39 -18.68
C LEU A 18 10.32 -0.50 -17.80
N ALA A 19 10.79 -1.48 -17.04
CA ALA A 19 11.80 -1.40 -15.96
C ALA A 19 11.77 -0.09 -15.15
N ALA A 20 10.88 -0.04 -14.16
CA ALA A 20 11.07 0.77 -12.95
C ALA A 20 11.05 -0.16 -11.73
N ALA A 21 12.10 -0.98 -11.60
CA ALA A 21 12.43 -1.62 -10.33
C ALA A 21 12.97 -0.55 -9.38
N GLY A 22 12.07 0.14 -8.68
CA GLY A 22 12.40 0.97 -7.52
C GLY A 22 12.84 0.10 -6.35
N GLY A 23 14.09 -0.35 -6.41
CA GLY A 23 14.74 -1.14 -5.37
C GLY A 23 15.03 -0.31 -4.11
N ALA A 24 14.35 -0.69 -3.03
CA ALA A 24 14.86 -0.76 -1.66
C ALA A 24 15.64 0.45 -1.10
N MET A 25 14.92 1.31 -0.37
CA MET A 25 15.46 1.94 0.85
C MET A 25 14.65 1.42 2.04
N GLY A 26 15.34 0.64 2.87
CA GLY A 26 14.80 -0.14 3.99
C GLY A 26 14.05 0.70 5.01
N GLY A 27 12.86 0.25 5.38
CA GLY A 27 12.10 0.75 6.53
C GLY A 27 12.00 -0.37 7.55
N ALA A 28 12.25 -0.03 8.81
CA ALA A 28 12.19 -0.89 9.99
C ALA A 28 10.76 -1.40 10.24
N GLY A 29 10.34 -2.41 9.48
CA GLY A 29 9.06 -3.10 9.63
C GLY A 29 9.22 -4.59 9.36
N GLY A 30 8.34 -5.40 9.95
CA GLY A 30 8.36 -6.85 9.83
C GLY A 30 8.16 -7.38 8.40
N PRO A 31 8.21 -8.71 8.21
CA PRO A 31 8.09 -9.33 6.89
C PRO A 31 6.78 -8.95 6.18
N LEU A 32 5.66 -8.81 6.91
CA LEU A 32 4.38 -8.43 6.32
C LEU A 32 4.37 -6.97 5.87
N ALA A 33 4.93 -6.06 6.67
CA ALA A 33 5.06 -4.65 6.31
C ALA A 33 5.82 -4.45 4.98
N ARG A 34 6.88 -5.24 4.75
CA ARG A 34 7.65 -5.22 3.50
C ARG A 34 6.83 -5.68 2.30
N THR A 35 6.05 -6.75 2.47
CA THR A 35 5.15 -7.27 1.43
C THR A 35 4.09 -6.26 1.06
N ILE A 36 3.43 -5.64 2.06
CA ILE A 36 2.43 -4.58 1.85
C ILE A 36 3.02 -3.43 1.07
N ARG A 37 4.19 -2.93 1.49
CA ARG A 37 4.87 -1.81 0.82
C ARG A 37 5.19 -2.14 -0.64
N ALA A 38 5.70 -3.34 -0.91
CA ALA A 38 6.02 -3.77 -2.27
C ALA A 38 4.78 -3.83 -3.18
N LYS A 39 3.69 -4.44 -2.68
CA LYS A 39 2.42 -4.55 -3.41
C LYS A 39 1.81 -3.18 -3.73
N LEU A 40 1.75 -2.30 -2.74
CA LEU A 40 1.23 -0.95 -2.94
C LEU A 40 2.09 -0.12 -3.89
N THR A 41 3.41 -0.28 -3.81
CA THR A 41 4.34 0.39 -4.73
C THR A 41 4.10 -0.05 -6.16
N ALA A 42 3.97 -1.37 -6.38
CA ALA A 42 3.74 -1.95 -7.70
C ALA A 42 2.35 -1.61 -8.28
N ALA A 43 1.30 -1.58 -7.44
CA ALA A 43 -0.07 -1.37 -7.89
C ALA A 43 -0.43 0.11 -8.10
N LEU A 44 0.09 1.01 -7.26
CA LEU A 44 -0.38 2.40 -7.17
C LEU A 44 0.67 3.44 -7.55
N GLU A 45 1.93 3.04 -7.74
CA GLU A 45 3.06 3.91 -8.07
C GLU A 45 3.05 5.22 -7.23
N PRO A 46 3.02 5.12 -5.90
CA PRO A 46 2.85 6.28 -5.04
C PRO A 46 4.11 7.15 -5.02
N THR A 47 3.90 8.46 -4.95
CA THR A 47 4.97 9.45 -4.73
C THR A 47 5.44 9.43 -3.28
N HIS A 48 4.54 9.15 -2.34
CA HIS A 48 4.85 9.02 -0.92
C HIS A 48 4.12 7.81 -0.32
N LEU A 49 4.84 6.98 0.42
CA LEU A 49 4.29 5.77 1.03
C LEU A 49 4.90 5.54 2.41
N GLU A 50 4.04 5.53 3.42
CA GLU A 50 4.38 5.20 4.80
C GLU A 50 3.54 4.00 5.26
N VAL A 51 4.21 3.03 5.88
CA VAL A 51 3.59 1.83 6.45
C VAL A 51 4.03 1.75 7.90
N ARG A 52 3.06 1.76 8.83
CA ARG A 52 3.26 1.68 10.27
C ARG A 52 2.54 0.47 10.83
N ASP A 53 3.21 -0.30 11.67
CA ASP A 53 2.58 -1.35 12.45
C ASP A 53 1.96 -0.73 13.71
N ASP A 54 0.65 -0.85 13.84
CA ASP A 54 -0.13 -0.36 15.00
C ASP A 54 -0.61 -1.56 15.86
N SER A 55 -0.05 -2.76 15.66
CA SER A 55 -0.41 -3.97 16.41
C SER A 55 -0.25 -3.91 17.93
N PRO A 56 0.78 -3.27 18.53
CA PRO A 56 0.96 -3.31 19.98
C PRO A 56 -0.11 -2.49 20.73
N HIS A 57 -0.88 -1.63 20.05
CA HIS A 57 -1.88 -0.77 20.69
C HIS A 57 -3.15 -1.51 21.13
N HIS A 58 -3.36 -2.76 20.71
CA HIS A 58 -4.57 -3.53 21.00
C HIS A 58 -4.36 -4.75 21.92
N GLY A 59 -3.23 -4.83 22.63
CA GLY A 59 -3.00 -5.86 23.64
C GLY A 59 -2.71 -7.26 23.07
N GLY A 60 -2.34 -7.36 21.79
CA GLY A 60 -1.85 -8.59 21.18
C GLY A 60 -0.41 -8.90 21.61
N PRO A 61 0.07 -10.15 21.42
CA PRO A 61 1.46 -10.50 21.67
C PRO A 61 2.40 -9.64 20.80
N PRO A 62 3.59 -9.27 21.31
CA PRO A 62 4.57 -8.49 20.55
C PRO A 62 4.93 -9.22 19.26
N GLY A 63 4.75 -8.56 18.11
CA GLY A 63 4.97 -9.14 16.78
C GLY A 63 3.73 -9.72 16.12
N ALA A 64 2.54 -9.57 16.71
CA ALA A 64 1.28 -9.89 16.04
C ALA A 64 0.95 -8.83 14.98
N GLU A 65 1.60 -8.90 13.81
CA GLU A 65 1.40 -8.07 12.61
C GLU A 65 -0.06 -8.14 12.08
N THR A 66 -1.01 -7.64 12.86
CA THR A 66 -2.46 -7.81 12.67
C THR A 66 -3.14 -6.51 12.27
N HIS A 67 -2.60 -5.37 12.70
CA HIS A 67 -3.13 -4.03 12.46
C HIS A 67 -2.05 -3.15 11.87
N PHE A 68 -2.35 -2.58 10.70
CA PHE A 68 -1.43 -1.68 10.00
C PHE A 68 -2.08 -0.34 9.70
N GLY A 69 -1.32 0.74 9.84
CA GLY A 69 -1.63 2.05 9.32
C GLY A 69 -0.82 2.32 8.06
N VAL A 70 -1.48 2.66 6.96
CA VAL A 70 -0.83 2.97 5.68
C VAL A 70 -1.27 4.34 5.20
N LEU A 71 -0.28 5.19 4.93
CA LEU A 71 -0.48 6.46 4.26
C LEU A 71 0.11 6.38 2.85
N VAL A 72 -0.74 6.62 1.86
CA VAL A 72 -0.38 6.52 0.45
C VAL A 72 -0.77 7.80 -0.28
N VAL A 73 0.22 8.39 -0.96
CA VAL A 73 0.04 9.55 -1.82
C VAL A 73 0.36 9.16 -3.24
N SER A 74 -0.64 9.17 -4.12
CA SER A 74 -0.46 8.81 -5.53
C SER A 74 -1.31 9.69 -6.44
N GLY A 75 -0.77 10.00 -7.63
CA GLY A 75 -1.51 10.66 -8.71
C GLY A 75 -2.71 9.86 -9.21
N ARG A 76 -2.72 8.53 -9.00
CA ARG A 76 -3.85 7.63 -9.31
C ARG A 76 -5.13 8.02 -8.57
N PHE A 77 -5.03 8.74 -7.45
CA PHE A 77 -6.18 9.17 -6.66
C PHE A 77 -6.76 10.52 -7.08
N ALA A 78 -6.10 11.23 -7.99
CA ALA A 78 -6.58 12.52 -8.49
C ALA A 78 -7.93 12.34 -9.21
N GLY A 79 -8.94 13.12 -8.81
CA GLY A 79 -10.29 13.05 -9.38
C GLY A 79 -11.16 11.90 -8.88
N LEU A 80 -10.65 10.99 -8.04
CA LEU A 80 -11.46 9.90 -7.47
C LEU A 80 -12.10 10.29 -6.13
N PRO A 81 -13.31 9.81 -5.81
CA PRO A 81 -13.93 9.97 -4.50
C PRO A 81 -13.21 9.14 -3.43
N LEU A 82 -13.28 9.57 -2.17
CA LEU A 82 -12.59 8.95 -1.04
C LEU A 82 -12.81 7.42 -0.98
N LEU A 83 -14.06 6.97 -1.05
CA LEU A 83 -14.41 5.55 -0.97
C LEU A 83 -13.72 4.72 -2.07
N GLN A 84 -13.63 5.25 -3.29
CA GLN A 84 -13.00 4.54 -4.40
C GLN A 84 -11.49 4.43 -4.21
N ARG A 85 -10.84 5.45 -3.63
CA ARG A 85 -9.41 5.38 -3.27
C ARG A 85 -9.15 4.26 -2.25
N HIS A 86 -9.99 4.16 -1.23
CA HIS A 86 -9.88 3.09 -0.23
C HIS A 86 -10.10 1.71 -0.86
N ARG A 87 -11.09 1.57 -1.75
CA ARG A 87 -11.32 0.32 -2.50
C ARG A 87 -10.08 -0.10 -3.29
N LEU A 88 -9.45 0.81 -4.04
CA LEU A 88 -8.24 0.51 -4.80
C LEU A 88 -7.10 -0.04 -3.92
N VAL A 89 -6.90 0.56 -2.74
CA VAL A 89 -5.90 0.10 -1.78
C VAL A 89 -6.27 -1.26 -1.20
N HIS A 90 -7.55 -1.46 -0.85
CA HIS A 90 -8.04 -2.74 -0.32
C HIS A 90 -7.94 -3.86 -1.37
N GLU A 91 -8.25 -3.58 -2.64
CA GLU A 91 -8.10 -4.55 -3.73
C GLU A 91 -6.64 -4.97 -3.92
N ALA A 92 -5.69 -4.02 -3.86
CA ALA A 92 -4.27 -4.32 -3.93
C ALA A 92 -3.76 -5.22 -2.78
N LEU A 93 -4.42 -5.14 -1.61
CA LEU A 93 -4.04 -5.86 -0.39
C LEU A 93 -5.03 -6.96 0.00
N GLN A 94 -6.01 -7.29 -0.85
CA GLN A 94 -7.06 -8.25 -0.53
C GLN A 94 -6.50 -9.64 -0.19
N ALA A 95 -5.42 -10.03 -0.85
CA ALA A 95 -4.73 -11.29 -0.56
C ALA A 95 -4.11 -11.33 0.85
N GLU A 96 -3.62 -10.19 1.36
CA GLU A 96 -3.04 -10.11 2.71
C GLU A 96 -4.14 -10.02 3.79
N LEU A 97 -5.23 -9.31 3.48
CA LEU A 97 -6.45 -9.22 4.30
C LEU A 97 -7.14 -10.57 4.50
N ALA A 98 -6.99 -11.48 3.54
CA ALA A 98 -7.50 -12.85 3.65
C ALA A 98 -6.60 -13.76 4.51
N GLY A 99 -5.42 -13.30 4.91
CA GLY A 99 -4.44 -14.07 5.66
C GLY A 99 -4.15 -13.45 7.03
N PRO A 100 -2.90 -13.01 7.29
CA PRO A 100 -2.48 -12.57 8.63
C PRO A 100 -3.00 -11.17 9.02
N LEU A 101 -3.39 -10.35 8.04
CA LEU A 101 -3.78 -8.97 8.29
C LEU A 101 -5.27 -8.90 8.65
N HIS A 102 -5.60 -8.49 9.88
CA HIS A 102 -6.99 -8.41 10.35
C HIS A 102 -7.64 -7.07 10.04
N ALA A 103 -6.90 -5.97 10.17
CA ALA A 103 -7.41 -4.64 9.86
C ALA A 103 -6.33 -3.71 9.32
N LEU A 104 -6.72 -2.85 8.39
CA LEU A 104 -5.87 -1.85 7.77
C LEU A 104 -6.52 -0.47 7.89
N GLN A 105 -5.80 0.50 8.43
CA GLN A 105 -6.17 1.90 8.33
C GLN A 105 -5.50 2.49 7.08
N VAL A 106 -6.31 2.90 6.11
CA VAL A 106 -5.85 3.49 4.85
C VAL A 106 -6.05 5.00 4.87
N ILE A 107 -5.00 5.75 4.55
CA ILE A 107 -5.05 7.18 4.30
C ILE A 107 -4.60 7.41 2.85
N ALA A 108 -5.56 7.59 1.94
CA ALA A 108 -5.29 7.79 0.53
C ALA A 108 -5.49 9.25 0.11
N ARG A 109 -4.38 9.93 -0.19
CA ARG A 109 -4.35 11.36 -0.54
C ARG A 109 -3.84 11.57 -1.96
N PRO A 110 -4.40 12.51 -2.74
CA PRO A 110 -3.81 12.94 -3.99
C PRO A 110 -2.58 13.83 -3.70
N PRO A 111 -1.58 13.86 -4.60
CA PRO A 111 -0.34 14.62 -4.39
C PRO A 111 -0.58 16.11 -4.23
N GLN A 112 -1.61 16.66 -4.86
CA GLN A 112 -2.01 18.07 -4.72
C GLN A 112 -2.42 18.39 -3.28
N GLN A 113 -3.15 17.49 -2.62
CA GLN A 113 -3.60 17.69 -1.24
C GLN A 113 -2.45 17.53 -0.25
N TRP A 114 -1.54 16.60 -0.51
CA TRP A 114 -0.34 16.40 0.31
C TRP A 114 0.62 17.61 0.27
N GLN A 115 0.73 18.27 -0.88
CA GLN A 115 1.53 19.50 -1.02
C GLN A 115 0.96 20.65 -0.20
N SER A 116 -0.37 20.75 -0.08
CA SER A 116 -1.04 21.78 0.71
C SER A 116 -1.03 21.48 2.22
N ASP A 117 -1.24 20.23 2.62
CA ASP A 117 -1.22 19.79 4.01
C ASP A 117 -0.60 18.40 4.12
N PRO A 118 0.70 18.31 4.47
CA PRO A 118 1.40 17.03 4.61
C PRO A 118 1.12 16.34 5.96
N ARG A 119 0.08 16.73 6.70
CA ARG A 119 -0.23 16.11 7.99
C ARG A 119 -1.13 14.89 7.81
N ALA A 120 -0.62 13.73 8.22
CA ALA A 120 -1.44 12.55 8.47
C ALA A 120 -2.37 12.85 9.66
N PRO A 121 -3.69 12.59 9.58
CA PRO A 121 -4.53 12.65 10.77
C PRO A 121 -4.00 11.68 11.82
N PRO A 122 -3.88 12.09 13.10
CA PRO A 122 -3.46 11.18 14.16
C PRO A 122 -4.46 10.02 14.24
N ALA A 123 -3.94 8.82 14.54
CA ALA A 123 -4.78 7.65 14.76
C ALA A 123 -5.87 7.99 15.80
N PRO A 124 -7.12 7.52 15.62
CA PRO A 124 -8.19 7.82 16.56
C PRO A 124 -7.80 7.34 17.96
N PRO A 125 -8.10 8.12 19.02
CA PRO A 125 -7.79 7.70 20.38
C PRO A 125 -8.49 6.38 20.67
N CYS A 126 -7.71 5.35 21.01
CA CYS A 126 -8.24 4.05 21.40
C CYS A 126 -9.07 4.22 22.66
N LEU A 127 -10.40 4.14 22.55
CA LEU A 127 -11.36 4.09 23.65
C LEU A 127 -11.28 2.73 24.39
N GLY A 128 -10.08 2.35 24.84
CA GLY A 128 -9.78 1.08 25.50
C GLY A 128 -9.72 1.17 27.04
N ASP A 129 -9.77 2.37 27.62
CA ASP A 129 -9.67 2.54 29.08
C ASP A 129 -11.02 2.90 29.70
N SER A 130 -11.89 1.91 29.89
CA SER A 130 -13.13 2.09 30.66
C SER A 130 -13.38 0.97 31.67
N LYS A 131 -12.36 0.19 32.02
CA LYS A 131 -12.57 -0.98 32.88
C LYS A 131 -11.42 -1.29 33.83
N ARG A 132 -11.01 -0.33 34.66
CA ARG A 132 -10.35 -0.67 35.95
C ARG A 132 -10.43 0.41 37.02
N ASN A 133 -11.62 0.69 37.54
CA ASN A 133 -11.80 0.84 38.99
C ASN A 133 -13.30 0.85 39.33
N ARG A 134 -13.86 -0.32 39.59
CA ARG A 134 -15.13 -0.42 40.29
C ARG A 134 -14.97 -1.39 41.45
N ARG A 135 -14.02 -1.14 42.36
CA ARG A 135 -14.01 -1.62 43.76
C ARG A 135 -12.93 -0.89 44.57
N ARG A 136 -13.34 0.07 45.41
CA ARG A 136 -12.99 0.26 46.84
C ARG A 136 -13.27 1.71 47.24
N GLY A 137 -14.04 1.85 48.32
CA GLY A 137 -14.50 3.10 48.92
C GLY A 137 -15.90 2.89 49.45
#